data_AF-A0A8X6L5P3-F1
#
_entry.id   AF-A0A8X6L5P3-F1
#
_cell.length_a   1.000
_cell.length_b   1.000
_cell.length_c   1.000
_cell.angle_alpha   90.00
_cell.angle_beta   90.00
_cell.angle_gamma   90.00
#
_symmetry.space_group_name_H-M   'P 1'
#
loop_
_entity.id
_entity.type
_entity.pdbx_description
1 polymer ?
#
loop_
_entity_poly.entity_id
_entity_poly.type
_entity_poly.pdbx_seq_one_letter_code
_entity_poly.pdbx_strand_id
1 'polypeptide(L)'
;MDDNNAELTSVCNTANSVWEKLLSVYEQSSGQRLDRLMDKFFRSEKELEDDIAKLQRNFSELNDELRRVAKTTLPDLLLMSRIMSTLPSEYFEFKSVWGVSSHRGEISQ
;
A
#
# COMPACT_ATOMS: atom_id res chain seq x y z
N MET A 1 -23.70 -11.05 13.90
CA MET A 1 -23.33 -11.83 12.71
C MET A 1 -23.79 -11.05 11.50
N ASP A 2 -23.05 -11.18 10.41
CA ASP A 2 -23.05 -10.31 9.22
C ASP A 2 -24.35 -10.48 8.39
N ASP A 3 -25.40 -9.71 8.71
CA ASP A 3 -26.72 -9.79 8.03
C ASP A 3 -26.61 -9.62 6.50
N ASN A 4 -25.58 -8.90 6.03
CA ASN A 4 -25.27 -8.72 4.61
C ASN A 4 -24.99 -10.05 3.89
N ASN A 5 -24.30 -11.00 4.54
CA ASN A 5 -23.94 -12.26 3.92
C ASN A 5 -25.14 -13.22 3.82
N ALA A 6 -26.08 -13.14 4.77
CA ALA A 6 -27.32 -13.89 4.75
C ALA A 6 -28.25 -13.43 3.60
N GLU A 7 -28.32 -12.12 3.37
CA GLU A 7 -29.10 -11.55 2.27
C GLU A 7 -28.49 -11.87 0.89
N LEU A 8 -27.16 -11.76 0.75
CA LEU A 8 -26.43 -12.06 -0.50
C LEU A 8 -26.60 -13.51 -0.98
N THR A 9 -26.75 -14.44 -0.03
CA THR A 9 -26.80 -15.89 -0.27
C THR A 9 -28.23 -16.44 -0.29
N SER A 10 -29.23 -15.63 0.07
CA SER A 10 -30.65 -16.01 0.11
C SER A 10 -31.23 -16.48 -1.23
N VAL A 11 -30.62 -16.07 -2.34
CA VAL A 11 -31.02 -16.43 -3.71
C VAL A 11 -30.31 -17.69 -4.25
N CYS A 12 -29.39 -18.27 -3.47
CA CYS A 12 -28.60 -19.42 -3.89
C CYS A 12 -29.31 -20.73 -3.52
N ASN A 13 -29.56 -21.60 -4.50
CA ASN A 13 -30.28 -22.86 -4.30
C ASN A 13 -29.37 -24.05 -3.94
N THR A 14 -28.05 -23.88 -3.99
CA THR A 14 -27.06 -24.92 -3.70
C THR A 14 -25.93 -24.37 -2.84
N ALA A 15 -25.31 -25.24 -2.04
CA ALA A 15 -24.13 -24.89 -1.25
C ALA A 15 -22.97 -24.39 -2.12
N ASN A 16 -22.82 -24.94 -3.34
CA ASN A 16 -21.81 -24.47 -4.29
C ASN A 16 -22.06 -23.03 -4.74
N SER A 17 -23.32 -22.69 -5.07
CA SER A 17 -23.68 -21.32 -5.48
C SER A 17 -23.48 -20.30 -4.35
N VAL A 18 -23.77 -20.69 -3.11
CA VAL A 18 -23.47 -19.87 -1.91
C VAL A 18 -21.96 -19.61 -1.81
N TRP A 19 -21.14 -20.66 -1.94
CA TRP A 19 -19.69 -20.56 -1.84
C TRP A 19 -19.09 -19.66 -2.93
N GLU A 20 -19.47 -19.86 -4.19
CA GLU A 20 -19.00 -19.05 -5.32
C GLU A 20 -19.34 -17.57 -5.15
N LYS A 21 -20.54 -17.25 -4.64
CA LYS A 21 -20.97 -15.88 -4.44
C LYS A 21 -20.22 -15.19 -3.31
N LEU A 22 -20.01 -15.89 -2.19
CA LEU A 22 -19.16 -15.38 -1.11
C LEU A 22 -17.73 -15.16 -1.61
N LEU A 23 -17.16 -16.14 -2.29
CA LEU A 23 -15.80 -16.05 -2.85
C LEU A 23 -15.66 -14.82 -3.75
N SER A 24 -16.59 -14.61 -4.68
CA SER A 24 -16.61 -13.45 -5.58
C SER A 24 -16.65 -12.12 -4.84
N VAL A 25 -17.50 -11.99 -3.81
CA VAL A 25 -17.60 -10.76 -3.00
C VAL A 25 -16.30 -10.49 -2.24
N TYR A 26 -15.71 -11.52 -1.63
CA TYR A 26 -14.47 -11.38 -0.88
C TYR A 26 -13.28 -11.05 -1.79
N GLU A 27 -13.18 -11.69 -2.96
CA GLU A 27 -12.15 -11.40 -3.96
C GLU A 27 -12.29 -9.97 -4.51
N GLN A 28 -13.50 -9.55 -4.87
CA GLN A 28 -13.77 -8.19 -5.34
C GLN A 28 -13.42 -7.14 -4.28
N SER A 29 -13.84 -7.37 -3.03
CA SER A 29 -13.52 -6.49 -1.90
C SER A 29 -12.02 -6.39 -1.67
N SER A 30 -11.30 -7.51 -1.73
CA SER A 30 -9.84 -7.53 -1.61
C SER A 30 -9.16 -6.75 -2.73
N GLY A 31 -9.60 -6.92 -3.98
CA GLY A 31 -9.08 -6.17 -5.13
C GLY A 31 -9.28 -4.66 -4.99
N GLN A 32 -10.51 -4.22 -4.67
CA GLN A 32 -10.81 -2.79 -4.49
C GLN A 32 -10.02 -2.16 -3.34
N ARG A 33 -9.77 -2.91 -2.26
CA ARG A 33 -8.92 -2.45 -1.16
C ARG A 33 -7.48 -2.24 -1.60
N LEU A 34 -6.95 -3.17 -2.41
CA LEU A 34 -5.61 -3.04 -2.97
C LEU A 34 -5.52 -1.83 -3.91
N ASP A 35 -6.48 -1.63 -4.81
CA ASP A 35 -6.49 -0.49 -5.74
C ASP A 35 -6.47 0.85 -4.97
N ARG A 36 -7.34 1.00 -3.97
CA ARG A 36 -7.37 2.20 -3.11
C ARG A 36 -6.08 2.40 -2.33
N LEU A 37 -5.43 1.32 -1.91
CA LEU A 37 -4.15 1.38 -1.22
C LEU A 37 -3.05 1.89 -2.16
N MET A 38 -2.99 1.34 -3.38
CA MET A 38 -2.02 1.77 -4.39
C MET A 38 -2.23 3.22 -4.80
N ASP A 39 -3.48 3.66 -4.98
CA ASP A 39 -3.81 5.05 -5.25
C ASP A 39 -3.30 5.98 -4.15
N LYS A 40 -3.51 5.63 -2.88
CA LYS A 40 -2.98 6.41 -1.75
C LYS A 40 -1.45 6.45 -1.75
N PHE A 41 -0.81 5.32 -2.01
CA PHE A 41 0.64 5.22 -2.05
C PHE A 41 1.27 6.12 -3.14
N PHE A 42 0.67 6.13 -4.34
CA PHE A 42 1.18 6.93 -5.46
C PHE A 42 0.76 8.41 -5.41
N ARG A 43 -0.31 8.76 -4.69
CA ARG A 43 -0.74 10.17 -4.51
C ARG A 43 -0.13 10.83 -3.28
N SER A 44 0.41 10.06 -2.33
CA SER A 44 1.04 10.61 -1.13
C SER A 44 2.26 11.43 -1.52
N GLU A 45 2.30 12.69 -1.09
CA GLU A 45 3.41 13.63 -1.26
C GLU A 45 3.74 14.30 0.08
N LYS A 46 4.93 14.92 0.19
CA LYS A 46 5.23 15.74 1.36
C LYS A 46 4.52 17.08 1.24
N GLU A 47 3.58 17.34 2.13
CA GLU A 47 3.00 18.67 2.32
C GLU A 47 4.02 19.64 2.93
N LEU A 48 3.87 20.95 2.65
CA LEU A 48 4.78 21.99 3.17
C LEU A 48 4.83 22.01 4.70
N GLU A 49 3.69 21.81 5.34
CA GLU A 49 3.52 21.86 6.81
C GLU A 49 3.87 20.53 7.51
N ASP A 50 3.94 19.43 6.76
CA ASP A 50 4.19 18.12 7.33
C ASP A 50 5.66 17.94 7.69
N ASP A 51 5.96 17.40 8.86
CA ASP A 51 7.31 16.96 9.16
C ASP A 51 7.64 15.65 8.39
N ILE A 52 8.94 15.36 8.24
CA ILE A 52 9.41 14.14 7.57
C ILE A 52 8.97 12.89 8.34
N ALA A 53 8.86 12.97 9.67
CA ALA A 53 8.48 11.85 10.51
C ALA A 53 7.04 11.38 10.22
N LYS A 54 6.10 12.31 10.03
CA LYS A 54 4.72 12.05 9.62
C LYS A 54 4.66 11.39 8.25
N LEU A 55 5.46 11.88 7.30
CA LEU A 55 5.57 11.26 5.97
C LEU A 55 6.07 9.82 6.04
N GLN A 56 7.15 9.57 6.79
CA GLN A 56 7.69 8.23 7.02
C GLN A 56 6.67 7.30 7.68
N ARG A 57 5.94 7.81 8.68
CA ARG A 57 4.88 7.07 9.35
C ARG A 57 3.76 6.71 8.37
N ASN A 58 3.29 7.64 7.55
CA ASN A 58 2.25 7.38 6.55
C ASN A 58 2.66 6.26 5.59
N PHE A 59 3.89 6.31 5.07
CA PHE A 59 4.41 5.25 4.19
C PHE A 59 4.58 3.90 4.91
N SER A 60 4.95 3.89 6.19
CA SER A 60 5.02 2.67 6.98
C SER A 60 3.63 2.06 7.21
N GLU A 61 2.63 2.87 7.54
CA GLU A 61 1.23 2.44 7.69
C GLU A 61 0.67 1.88 6.38
N LEU A 62 0.99 2.49 5.24
CA LEU A 62 0.62 1.97 3.92
C LEU A 62 1.30 0.62 3.63
N ASN A 63 2.57 0.45 4.00
CA ASN A 63 3.29 -0.83 3.81
C ASN A 63 2.76 -1.94 4.74
N ASP A 64 2.34 -1.59 5.95
CA ASP A 64 1.66 -2.51 6.85
C ASP A 64 0.29 -2.96 6.31
N GLU A 65 -0.48 -2.06 5.70
CA GLU A 65 -1.75 -2.42 5.06
C GLU A 65 -1.51 -3.28 3.80
N LEU A 66 -0.42 -3.03 3.05
CA LEU A 66 0.00 -3.89 1.94
C LEU A 66 0.28 -5.33 2.42
N ARG A 67 0.93 -5.47 3.58
CA ARG A 67 1.15 -6.78 4.22
C ARG A 67 -0.17 -7.47 4.55
N ARG A 68 -1.17 -6.72 4.99
CA ARG A 68 -2.48 -7.27 5.36
C ARG A 68 -3.32 -7.68 4.14
N VAL A 69 -3.33 -6.87 3.09
CA VAL A 69 -4.21 -7.05 1.92
C VAL A 69 -3.57 -7.97 0.86
N ALA A 70 -2.26 -7.86 0.64
CA ALA A 70 -1.55 -8.56 -0.43
C ALA A 70 -0.48 -9.53 0.08
N LYS A 71 -0.35 -9.72 1.40
CA LYS A 71 0.64 -10.63 2.03
C LYS A 71 2.08 -10.34 1.59
N THR A 72 2.37 -9.09 1.27
CA THR A 72 3.70 -8.64 0.82
C THR A 72 4.03 -7.28 1.42
N THR A 73 5.31 -6.95 1.45
CA THR A 73 5.81 -5.63 1.86
C THR A 73 6.75 -5.12 0.79
N LEU A 74 6.78 -3.80 0.61
CA LEU A 74 7.84 -3.17 -0.14
C LEU A 74 9.18 -3.33 0.59
N PRO A 75 10.26 -3.68 -0.12
CA PRO A 75 11.61 -3.57 0.41
C PRO A 75 11.92 -2.16 0.88
N ASP A 76 12.71 -2.01 1.94
CA ASP A 76 13.09 -0.72 2.53
C ASP A 76 13.68 0.24 1.50
N LEU A 77 14.46 -0.29 0.56
CA LEU A 77 15.03 0.49 -0.54
C LEU A 77 13.95 1.15 -1.39
N LEU A 78 12.89 0.43 -1.76
CA LEU A 78 11.79 0.97 -2.56
C LEU A 78 10.94 1.96 -1.75
N LEU A 79 10.73 1.67 -0.46
CA LEU A 79 9.99 2.55 0.44
C LEU A 79 10.72 3.89 0.62
N MET A 80 12.03 3.83 0.90
CA MET A 80 12.86 5.04 1.00
C MET A 80 12.96 5.77 -0.34
N SER A 81 13.19 5.07 -1.44
CA SER A 81 13.19 5.68 -2.78
C SER A 81 11.89 6.45 -3.04
N ARG A 82 10.74 5.86 -2.68
CA ARG A 82 9.45 6.53 -2.79
C ARG A 82 9.36 7.77 -1.90
N ILE A 83 9.71 7.67 -0.62
CA ILE A 83 9.71 8.82 0.29
C ILE A 83 10.59 9.96 -0.25
N MET A 84 11.81 9.64 -0.71
CA MET A 84 12.72 10.62 -1.30
C MET A 84 12.11 11.31 -2.54
N SER A 85 11.39 10.57 -3.38
CA SER A 85 10.71 11.13 -4.56
C SER A 85 9.60 12.13 -4.22
N THR A 86 9.04 12.05 -3.01
CA THR A 86 7.95 12.92 -2.56
C THR A 86 8.41 14.20 -1.88
N LEU A 87 9.71 14.33 -1.58
CA LEU A 87 10.25 15.53 -0.94
C LEU A 87 10.33 16.70 -1.94
N PRO A 88 9.99 17.94 -1.54
CA PRO A 88 10.09 19.11 -2.40
C PRO A 88 11.54 19.46 -2.74
N SER A 89 11.74 20.41 -3.65
CA SER A 89 13.07 20.79 -4.18
C SER A 89 14.03 21.31 -3.10
N GLU A 90 13.50 21.87 -2.01
CA GLU A 90 14.29 22.33 -0.85
C GLU A 90 15.17 21.22 -0.24
N TYR A 91 14.81 19.95 -0.43
CA TYR A 91 15.54 18.77 0.06
C TYR A 91 16.52 18.21 -0.98
N PHE A 92 16.95 19.00 -1.97
CA PHE A 92 17.81 18.56 -3.07
C PHE A 92 19.15 17.95 -2.60
N GLU A 93 19.83 18.58 -1.65
CA GLU A 93 21.11 18.07 -1.12
C GLU A 93 20.93 16.70 -0.48
N PHE A 94 19.85 16.54 0.30
CA PHE A 94 19.50 15.26 0.93
C PHE A 94 19.22 14.16 -0.11
N LYS A 95 18.44 14.50 -1.15
CA LYS A 95 18.20 13.61 -2.30
C LYS A 95 19.48 13.18 -3.01
N SER A 96 20.43 14.09 -3.18
CA SER A 96 21.70 13.82 -3.84
C SER A 96 22.58 12.85 -3.03
N VAL A 97 22.69 13.06 -1.71
CA VAL A 97 23.46 12.17 -0.82
C VAL A 97 22.88 10.77 -0.78
N TRP A 98 21.56 10.65 -0.71
CA TRP A 98 20.87 9.37 -0.76
C TRP A 98 21.12 8.62 -2.07
N GLY A 99 20.95 9.31 -3.22
CA GLY A 99 21.19 8.71 -4.53
C GLY A 99 22.58 8.11 -4.63
N VAL A 100 23.61 8.84 -4.22
CA VAL A 100 24.99 8.35 -4.26
C VAL A 100 25.21 7.16 -3.30
N SER A 101 24.59 7.17 -2.12
CA SER A 101 24.74 6.09 -1.13
C SER A 101 24.04 4.80 -1.55
N SER A 102 22.87 4.93 -2.19
CA SER A 102 22.12 3.79 -2.73
C SER A 102 22.91 3.06 -3.83
N HIS A 103 23.49 3.80 -4.78
CA HIS A 103 24.27 3.21 -5.88
C HIS A 103 25.59 2.60 -5.40
N ARG A 104 26.15 3.08 -4.28
CA ARG A 104 27.37 2.50 -3.69
C ARG A 104 27.13 1.17 -2.97
N GLY A 105 25.95 1.00 -2.38
CA GLY A 105 25.56 -0.25 -1.70
C GLY A 105 25.39 -1.44 -2.65
N GLU A 106 25.03 -1.20 -3.91
CA GLU A 106 24.85 -2.24 -4.94
C GLU A 106 26.18 -2.76 -5.52
N ILE A 107 27.29 -2.03 -5.35
CA ILE A 107 28.62 -2.44 -5.85
C ILE A 107 29.36 -3.33 -4.82
N SER A 108 28.80 -3.49 -3.60
CA SER A 108 29.46 -4.20 -2.50
C SER A 108 28.78 -5.52 -2.08
N GLN A 109 27.90 -6.10 -2.91
CA GLN A 109 27.36 -7.46 -2.72
C GLN A 109 27.85 -8.42 -3.79
#